data_AF-A0A811LLL7-F1
#
_entry.id   AF-A0A811LLL7-F1
#
_cell.length_a   1.000
_cell.length_b   1.000
_cell.length_c   1.000
_cell.angle_alpha   90.00
_cell.angle_beta   90.00
_cell.angle_gamma   90.00
#
_symmetry.space_group_name_H-M   'P 1'
#
loop_
_entity.id
_entity.type
_entity.pdbx_description
1 polymer ?
#
loop_
_entity_poly.entity_id
_entity_poly.type
_entity_poly.pdbx_seq_one_letter_code
_entity_poly.pdbx_strand_id
1 'polypeptide(L)'
;MFYNVFFVALLTVIITNGFKIPIPFGSIDYEKDKDGNVDAGINSDINIMGSGASSGFNVEKEKNGTFALKPQLGITANNTYYGSNSTFGVDKEKGIQADSDVEAGKNTFHGGVGKESQFINEVGTAVEEKKKNRHRRH
;
A
#
# COMPACT_ATOMS: atom_id res chain seq x y z
N MET A 1 32.44 16.43 -35.31
CA MET A 1 31.39 17.31 -34.75
C MET A 1 30.18 16.52 -34.19
N PHE A 2 30.33 15.23 -33.84
CA PHE A 2 29.21 14.39 -33.34
C PHE A 2 29.38 13.91 -31.89
N TYR A 3 30.59 13.99 -31.32
CA TYR A 3 30.85 13.57 -29.93
C TYR A 3 30.16 14.45 -28.88
N ASN A 4 30.03 15.75 -29.14
CA ASN A 4 29.37 16.67 -28.22
C ASN A 4 27.85 16.50 -28.19
N VAL A 5 27.24 16.03 -29.28
CA VAL A 5 25.79 15.78 -29.34
C VAL A 5 25.43 14.52 -28.55
N PHE A 6 26.31 13.51 -28.53
CA PHE A 6 26.10 12.28 -27.76
C PHE A 6 26.16 12.52 -26.25
N PHE A 7 27.10 13.35 -25.77
CA PHE A 7 27.18 13.72 -24.35
C PHE A 7 26.04 14.63 -23.88
N VAL A 8 25.60 15.58 -24.72
CA VAL A 8 24.42 16.40 -24.42
C VAL A 8 23.14 15.55 -24.44
N ALA A 9 23.02 14.60 -25.37
CA ALA A 9 21.92 13.63 -25.40
C ALA A 9 21.90 12.73 -24.14
N LEU A 10 23.07 12.29 -23.67
CA LEU A 10 23.24 11.49 -22.45
C LEU A 10 22.99 12.30 -21.16
N LEU A 11 23.29 13.60 -21.16
CA LEU A 11 22.96 14.54 -20.06
C LEU A 11 21.50 14.99 -20.09
N THR A 12 20.83 14.93 -21.25
CA THR A 12 19.37 15.09 -21.37
C THR A 12 18.59 13.80 -21.10
N VAL A 13 19.28 12.69 -20.81
CA VAL A 13 18.64 11.50 -20.23
C VAL A 13 18.17 11.89 -18.83
N ILE A 14 16.91 12.32 -18.80
CA ILE A 14 15.97 11.97 -17.75
C ILE A 14 16.10 12.85 -16.49
N ILE A 15 15.58 14.08 -16.57
CA ILE A 15 14.81 14.63 -15.43
C ILE A 15 13.50 13.83 -15.42
N THR A 16 13.55 12.58 -14.95
CA THR A 16 12.31 11.80 -14.84
C THR A 16 11.56 12.34 -13.64
N ASN A 17 10.29 12.64 -13.88
CA ASN A 17 9.28 12.78 -12.84
C ASN A 17 8.97 11.43 -12.15
N GLY A 18 9.87 10.44 -12.24
CA GLY A 18 9.67 9.09 -11.72
C GLY A 18 10.37 7.97 -12.50
N PHE A 19 10.77 6.91 -11.80
CA PHE A 19 11.28 5.67 -12.39
C PHE A 19 10.62 4.45 -11.74
N LYS A 20 10.54 3.36 -12.50
CA LYS A 20 10.10 2.05 -12.01
C LYS A 20 11.13 1.00 -12.40
N ILE A 21 11.75 0.37 -11.41
CA ILE A 21 12.70 -0.72 -11.61
C ILE A 21 11.98 -2.02 -11.26
N PRO A 22 11.62 -2.86 -12.25
CA PRO A 22 11.10 -4.18 -11.96
C PRO A 22 12.21 -5.06 -11.36
N ILE A 23 11.88 -5.80 -10.30
CA ILE A 23 12.72 -6.85 -9.73
C ILE A 23 11.95 -8.17 -9.78
N PRO A 24 12.62 -9.34 -9.71
CA PRO A 24 11.90 -10.61 -9.63
C PRO A 24 10.87 -10.57 -8.51
N PHE A 25 9.61 -10.81 -8.87
CA PHE A 25 8.48 -10.79 -7.92
C PHE A 25 8.24 -9.44 -7.26
N GLY A 26 8.50 -8.30 -7.93
CA GLY A 26 8.25 -6.98 -7.34
C GLY A 26 8.66 -5.77 -8.18
N SER A 27 8.64 -4.60 -7.56
CA SER A 27 9.17 -3.35 -8.13
C SER A 27 9.68 -2.38 -7.07
N ILE A 28 10.62 -1.54 -7.48
CA ILE A 28 10.97 -0.30 -6.78
C ILE A 28 10.44 0.84 -7.64
N ASP A 29 9.59 1.67 -7.05
CA ASP A 29 8.88 2.75 -7.71
C ASP A 29 9.30 4.08 -7.07
N TYR A 30 9.51 5.09 -7.90
CA TYR A 30 9.69 6.48 -7.51
C TYR A 30 8.88 7.33 -8.48
N GLU A 31 8.07 8.23 -7.97
CA GLU A 31 7.32 9.19 -8.77
C GLU A 31 7.36 10.55 -8.08
N LYS A 32 7.44 11.59 -8.91
CA LYS A 32 7.31 12.97 -8.48
C LYS A 32 6.32 13.66 -9.41
N ASP A 33 5.19 14.07 -8.86
CA ASP A 33 4.17 14.73 -9.64
C ASP A 33 4.54 16.19 -10.00
N LYS A 34 3.68 16.83 -10.80
CA LYS A 34 3.87 18.22 -11.25
C LYS A 34 3.75 19.23 -10.09
N ASP A 35 3.05 18.87 -9.03
CA ASP A 35 2.85 19.70 -7.84
C ASP A 35 4.04 19.59 -6.88
N GLY A 36 4.92 18.63 -7.12
CA GLY A 36 6.15 18.38 -6.38
C GLY A 36 5.99 17.39 -5.22
N ASN A 37 4.87 16.67 -5.17
CA ASN A 37 4.68 15.55 -4.27
C ASN A 37 5.52 14.37 -4.75
N VAL A 38 6.02 13.58 -3.81
CA VAL A 38 6.89 12.45 -4.05
C VAL A 38 6.25 11.21 -3.47
N ASP A 39 6.15 10.16 -4.28
CA ASP A 39 5.81 8.79 -3.86
C ASP A 39 7.02 7.91 -4.17
N ALA A 40 7.49 7.16 -3.18
CA ALA A 40 8.56 6.20 -3.35
C ALA A 40 8.19 4.91 -2.64
N GLY A 41 8.26 3.78 -3.34
CA GLY A 41 7.82 2.51 -2.80
C GLY A 41 8.66 1.32 -3.22
N ILE A 42 8.64 0.30 -2.39
CA ILE A 42 9.16 -1.03 -2.71
C ILE A 42 8.03 -2.01 -2.50
N ASN A 43 7.72 -2.78 -3.54
CA ASN A 43 6.66 -3.76 -3.52
C ASN A 43 7.20 -5.12 -3.95
N SER A 44 6.70 -6.18 -3.34
CA SER A 44 7.01 -7.56 -3.65
C SER A 44 5.73 -8.39 -3.60
N ASP A 45 5.52 -9.23 -4.59
CA ASP A 45 4.36 -10.10 -4.73
C ASP A 45 4.77 -11.43 -5.39
N ILE A 46 4.49 -12.53 -4.69
CA ILE A 46 4.66 -13.89 -5.20
C ILE A 46 3.30 -14.57 -5.08
N ASN A 47 2.77 -15.06 -6.19
CA ASN A 47 1.57 -15.90 -6.20
C ASN A 47 1.77 -17.12 -7.10
N ILE A 48 1.74 -18.30 -6.49
CA ILE A 48 1.89 -19.59 -7.17
C ILE A 48 0.63 -20.41 -6.88
N MET A 49 -0.17 -20.63 -7.92
CA MET A 49 -1.38 -21.47 -7.86
C MET A 49 -2.36 -21.09 -6.74
N GLY A 50 -2.55 -19.79 -6.49
CA GLY A 50 -3.49 -19.30 -5.46
C GLY A 50 -2.94 -19.36 -4.04
N SER A 51 -1.63 -19.61 -3.88
CA SER A 51 -0.90 -19.47 -2.63
C SER A 51 0.28 -18.53 -2.82
N GLY A 52 0.44 -17.56 -1.93
CA GLY A 52 1.37 -16.47 -2.18
C GLY A 52 1.54 -15.52 -1.01
N ALA A 53 2.45 -14.57 -1.14
CA ALA A 53 2.65 -13.50 -0.20
C ALA A 53 2.97 -12.20 -0.93
N SER A 54 2.51 -11.10 -0.36
CA SER A 54 2.81 -9.75 -0.80
C SER A 54 3.36 -8.93 0.36
N SER A 55 4.27 -8.02 0.05
CA SER A 55 4.79 -7.04 1.00
C SER A 55 5.11 -5.76 0.26
N GLY A 56 4.70 -4.65 0.82
CA GLY A 56 4.89 -3.32 0.25
C GLY A 56 5.28 -2.32 1.32
N PHE A 57 6.02 -1.31 0.90
CA PHE A 57 6.27 -0.14 1.70
C PHE A 57 6.35 1.06 0.80
N ASN A 58 5.43 2.00 0.99
CA ASN A 58 5.43 3.27 0.28
C ASN A 58 5.67 4.43 1.25
N VAL A 59 6.34 5.47 0.75
CA VAL A 59 6.59 6.73 1.41
C VAL A 59 6.03 7.82 0.53
N GLU A 60 5.05 8.55 1.05
CA GLU A 60 4.48 9.70 0.39
C GLU A 60 4.91 10.96 1.12
N LYS A 61 5.39 11.94 0.36
CA LYS A 61 5.74 13.25 0.85
C LYS A 61 5.13 14.30 -0.04
N GLU A 62 4.20 15.06 0.51
CA GLU A 62 3.60 16.19 -0.17
C GLU A 62 4.43 17.46 0.02
N LYS A 63 4.33 18.37 -0.95
CA LYS A 63 5.05 19.66 -0.89
C LYS A 63 4.55 20.56 0.23
N ASN A 64 3.28 20.42 0.62
CA ASN A 64 2.70 21.12 1.76
C ASN A 64 3.33 20.69 3.10
N GLY A 65 4.15 19.63 3.14
CA GLY A 65 4.81 19.11 4.34
C GLY A 65 4.08 17.96 5.01
N THR A 66 3.03 17.43 4.39
CA THR A 66 2.43 16.15 4.77
C THR A 66 3.39 15.00 4.41
N PHE A 67 3.53 14.06 5.32
CA PHE A 67 4.39 12.88 5.18
C PHE A 67 3.63 11.65 5.64
N ALA A 68 3.64 10.59 4.85
CA ALA A 68 2.98 9.33 5.17
C ALA A 68 3.85 8.12 4.83
N LEU A 69 3.79 7.12 5.69
CA LEU A 69 4.38 5.80 5.54
C LEU A 69 3.24 4.79 5.37
N LYS A 70 3.31 3.98 4.32
CA LYS A 70 2.27 3.03 3.97
C LYS A 70 2.83 1.61 3.89
N PRO A 71 3.04 0.93 5.02
CA PRO A 71 3.39 -0.49 5.02
C PRO A 71 2.18 -1.33 4.58
N GLN A 72 2.45 -2.38 3.82
CA GLN A 72 1.48 -3.34 3.31
C GLN A 72 2.05 -4.74 3.46
N LEU A 73 1.26 -5.69 3.96
CA LEU A 73 1.65 -7.09 4.09
C LEU A 73 0.44 -7.97 3.79
N GLY A 74 0.64 -9.03 3.02
CA GLY A 74 -0.43 -9.92 2.61
C GLY A 74 0.03 -11.34 2.35
N ILE A 75 -0.91 -12.27 2.48
CA ILE A 75 -0.78 -13.68 2.17
C ILE A 75 -2.02 -14.07 1.40
N THR A 76 -1.83 -14.75 0.27
CA THR A 76 -2.90 -15.42 -0.44
C THR A 76 -2.86 -16.89 -0.09
N ALA A 77 -3.99 -17.46 0.35
CA ALA A 77 -4.13 -18.89 0.58
C ALA A 77 -5.46 -19.37 0.00
N ASN A 78 -5.42 -20.41 -0.85
CA ASN A 78 -6.59 -20.93 -1.56
C ASN A 78 -7.38 -19.83 -2.30
N ASN A 79 -6.68 -19.00 -3.07
CA ASN A 79 -7.26 -17.86 -3.81
C ASN A 79 -7.96 -16.81 -2.91
N THR A 80 -7.73 -16.85 -1.61
CA THR A 80 -8.28 -15.89 -0.64
C THR A 80 -7.16 -15.06 -0.06
N TYR A 81 -7.29 -13.75 -0.16
CA TYR A 81 -6.31 -12.80 0.38
C TYR A 81 -6.55 -12.52 1.87
N TYR A 82 -5.47 -12.44 2.62
CA TYR A 82 -5.41 -12.06 4.01
C TYR A 82 -4.27 -11.07 4.16
N GLY A 83 -4.52 -9.87 4.64
CA GLY A 83 -3.48 -8.86 4.69
C GLY A 83 -3.79 -7.70 5.62
N SER A 84 -2.81 -6.82 5.74
CA SER A 84 -2.90 -5.58 6.49
C SER A 84 -2.24 -4.49 5.69
N ASN A 85 -2.96 -3.38 5.54
CA ASN A 85 -2.45 -2.15 4.98
C ASN A 85 -2.56 -1.09 6.07
N SER A 86 -1.49 -0.35 6.33
CA SER A 86 -1.53 0.72 7.32
C SER A 86 -1.00 2.01 6.71
N THR A 87 -1.43 3.13 7.26
CA THR A 87 -0.90 4.47 6.94
C THR A 87 -0.51 5.15 8.24
N PHE A 88 0.74 5.58 8.34
CA PHE A 88 1.25 6.37 9.46
C PHE A 88 1.81 7.66 8.91
N GLY A 89 1.21 8.79 9.25
CA GLY A 89 1.62 10.06 8.69
C GLY A 89 1.38 11.23 9.61
N VAL A 90 1.98 12.35 9.22
CA VAL A 90 1.72 13.65 9.82
C VAL A 90 1.26 14.56 8.69
N ASP A 91 0.11 15.16 8.89
CA ASP A 91 -0.47 16.15 8.01
C ASP A 91 -0.52 17.50 8.73
N LYS A 92 -0.23 18.58 8.02
CA LYS A 92 -0.17 19.91 8.66
C LYS A 92 -1.53 20.41 9.13
N GLU A 93 -2.61 19.99 8.49
CA GLU A 93 -3.97 20.44 8.80
C GLU A 93 -4.67 19.47 9.76
N LYS A 94 -4.47 18.17 9.59
CA LYS A 94 -5.16 17.10 10.33
C LYS A 94 -4.35 16.52 11.48
N GLY A 95 -3.06 16.82 11.58
CA GLY A 95 -2.18 16.29 12.62
C GLY A 95 -1.68 14.87 12.34
N ILE A 96 -1.49 14.08 13.39
CA ILE A 96 -1.00 12.68 13.26
C ILE A 96 -2.15 11.80 12.76
N GLN A 97 -1.88 11.04 11.70
CA GLN A 97 -2.77 10.03 11.14
C GLN A 97 -2.13 8.66 11.34
N ALA A 98 -2.92 7.73 11.88
CA ALA A 98 -2.55 6.32 11.98
C ALA A 98 -3.81 5.51 11.66
N ASP A 99 -3.84 4.92 10.47
CA ASP A 99 -4.93 4.11 9.95
C ASP A 99 -4.43 2.70 9.64
N SER A 100 -5.29 1.70 9.80
CA SER A 100 -4.96 0.32 9.47
C SER A 100 -6.18 -0.44 9.02
N ASP A 101 -6.12 -1.00 7.82
CA ASP A 101 -7.14 -1.89 7.27
C ASP A 101 -6.62 -3.32 7.32
N VAL A 102 -7.44 -4.24 7.83
CA VAL A 102 -7.14 -5.67 7.90
C VAL A 102 -8.12 -6.44 7.02
N GLU A 103 -7.60 -7.07 5.98
CA GLU A 103 -8.37 -7.92 5.08
C GLU A 103 -8.32 -9.38 5.55
N ALA A 104 -9.49 -9.98 5.76
CA ALA A 104 -9.66 -11.37 6.16
C ALA A 104 -10.66 -12.07 5.22
N GLY A 105 -10.21 -12.34 4.00
CA GLY A 105 -11.02 -12.91 2.93
C GLY A 105 -12.06 -11.91 2.42
N LYS A 106 -13.33 -12.09 2.77
CA LYS A 106 -14.43 -11.22 2.33
C LYS A 106 -14.71 -10.04 3.28
N ASN A 107 -14.03 -10.01 4.42
CA ASN A 107 -14.22 -8.97 5.42
C ASN A 107 -13.00 -8.05 5.41
N THR A 108 -13.26 -6.75 5.52
CA THR A 108 -12.24 -5.74 5.74
C THR A 108 -12.59 -5.03 7.03
N PHE A 109 -11.62 -4.92 7.93
CA PHE A 109 -11.78 -4.26 9.22
C PHE A 109 -10.97 -2.97 9.23
N HIS A 110 -11.62 -1.85 9.51
CA HIS A 110 -11.01 -0.53 9.47
C HIS A 110 -10.68 -0.07 10.88
N GLY A 111 -9.39 0.03 11.17
CA GLY A 111 -8.84 0.55 12.41
C GLY A 111 -8.08 1.85 12.19
N GLY A 112 -7.77 2.52 13.29
CA GLY A 112 -7.05 3.78 13.28
C GLY A 112 -7.61 4.78 14.28
N VAL A 113 -6.95 5.93 14.38
CA VAL A 113 -7.34 7.01 15.30
C VAL A 113 -8.75 7.48 14.97
N GLY A 114 -9.68 7.31 15.92
CA GLY A 114 -11.08 7.71 15.78
C GLY A 114 -11.98 6.70 15.04
N LYS A 115 -11.45 5.53 14.66
CA LYS A 115 -12.19 4.44 14.00
C LYS A 115 -12.43 3.23 14.90
N GLU A 116 -12.12 3.32 16.19
CA GLU A 116 -12.15 2.18 17.12
C GLU A 116 -13.57 1.60 17.26
N SER A 117 -14.59 2.46 17.29
CA SER A 117 -16.00 2.04 17.35
C SER A 117 -16.43 1.29 16.07
N GLN A 118 -16.00 1.78 14.90
CA GLN A 118 -16.26 1.13 13.63
C GLN A 118 -15.61 -0.26 13.59
N PHE A 119 -14.33 -0.34 13.95
CA PHE A 119 -13.59 -1.60 14.03
C PHE A 119 -14.31 -2.65 14.89
N ILE A 120 -14.71 -2.29 16.11
CA ILE A 120 -15.40 -3.20 17.04
C ILE A 120 -16.73 -3.69 16.44
N ASN A 121 -17.50 -2.80 15.80
CA ASN A 121 -18.78 -3.15 15.18
C ASN A 121 -18.60 -4.09 13.98
N GLU A 122 -17.60 -3.85 13.13
CA GLU A 122 -17.28 -4.70 11.98
C GLU A 122 -16.86 -6.10 12.44
N VAL A 123 -15.99 -6.18 13.46
CA VAL A 123 -15.58 -7.46 14.07
C VAL A 123 -16.78 -8.18 14.68
N GLY A 124 -17.63 -7.48 15.44
CA GLY A 124 -18.83 -8.04 16.05
C GLY A 124 -19.77 -8.65 15.01
N THR A 125 -20.05 -7.90 13.93
CA THR A 125 -20.91 -8.34 12.82
C THR A 125 -20.35 -9.60 12.15
N ALA A 126 -19.06 -9.62 11.84
CA ALA A 126 -18.42 -10.78 11.20
C ALA A 126 -18.46 -12.04 12.09
N VAL A 127 -18.33 -11.88 13.41
CA VAL A 127 -18.45 -12.99 14.38
C VAL A 127 -19.89 -13.52 14.44
N GLU A 128 -20.89 -12.65 14.47
CA GLU A 128 -22.29 -13.04 14.47
C GLU A 128 -22.70 -13.80 13.20
N GLU A 129 -22.26 -13.33 12.04
CA GLU A 129 -22.51 -14.01 10.77
C GLU A 129 -21.91 -15.42 10.74
N LYS A 130 -20.68 -15.58 11.24
CA LYS A 130 -20.06 -16.91 11.39
C LYS A 130 -20.86 -17.80 12.33
N LYS A 131 -21.35 -17.29 13.47
CA LYS A 131 -22.19 -18.06 14.41
C LYS A 131 -23.51 -18.51 13.75
N LYS A 132 -24.22 -17.61 13.07
CA LYS A 132 -25.48 -17.92 12.37
C LYS A 132 -25.27 -18.99 11.29
N ASN A 133 -24.20 -18.90 10.51
CA ASN A 133 -23.89 -19.87 9.46
C ASN A 133 -23.47 -21.24 10.01
N ARG A 134 -22.85 -21.29 11.21
CA ARG A 134 -22.54 -22.55 11.89
C ARG A 134 -23.79 -23.27 12.40
N HIS A 135 -24.79 -22.52 12.89
CA HIS A 135 -26.05 -23.11 13.36
C HIS A 135 -26.97 -23.61 12.23
N ARG A 136 -26.89 -23.05 11.02
CA ARG A 136 -27.68 -23.50 9.86
C ARG A 136 -27.15 -24.79 9.18
N ARG A 137 -25.98 -25.28 9.60
CA ARG A 137 -25.33 -26.50 9.05
C ARG A 137 -25.47 -27.73 9.94
N HIS A 138 -26.24 -27.62 11.03
CA HIS A 138 -26.69 -28.73 11.87
C HIS A 138 -28.19 -28.91 11.67
#